data_AF-A0A3D1TS73-F1
#
_entry.id   AF-A0A3D1TS73-F1
#
_cell.length_a   1.000
_cell.length_b   1.000
_cell.length_c   1.000
_cell.angle_alpha   90.00
_cell.angle_beta   90.00
_cell.angle_gamma   90.00
#
_symmetry.space_group_name_H-M   'P 1'
#
loop_
_entity.id
_entity.type
_entity.pdbx_description
1 polymer ?
#
loop_
_entity_poly.entity_id
_entity_poly.type
_entity_poly.pdbx_seq_one_letter_code
_entity_poly.pdbx_strand_id
1 'polypeptide(L)'
;MTELRLSSCRTTTETTAPLRRSLYRKQNHPMQEHEQPIPHEGQHRPEVTDDLGRLPSLWDAVYGEQHGYLALLSGLRSDRRLTETRERFFPFPADAHNAVEWVRLEAGLGRELYQCGHLVVRPRRRKEDAARLSCLYADIDHSDLVAGMLEPTLLVESSPGRLQAYWRLTRPVSPVVGEELNRRLAQALHADPSGWDLTQLLRVPGTRNHKYAEAPVVRVLSQSSARYDPNVFAVHLPQVSDRQAAPRSPRRALELPPTPATAPPVQLSRPAQAVWNGEDAKYAAAGLVDRSASLLRIARVLYEAGMEPAGIVTALAERDATLGWEKYTGRRDAAAQYQAIVQFVEHGARTRRRRQ
;
A
#
# COMPACT_ATOMS: atom_id res chain seq x y z
N MET A 1 -27.51 -58.72 -36.58
CA MET A 1 -26.90 -57.44 -36.14
C MET A 1 -25.63 -57.78 -35.38
N THR A 2 -24.72 -58.58 -35.95
CA THR A 2 -23.68 -58.23 -36.95
C THR A 2 -22.53 -57.45 -36.32
N GLU A 3 -21.56 -58.20 -35.80
CA GLU A 3 -20.15 -57.83 -35.73
C GLU A 3 -19.62 -57.42 -37.12
N LEU A 4 -18.55 -56.60 -37.19
CA LEU A 4 -17.29 -56.94 -37.89
C LEU A 4 -16.43 -55.70 -38.22
N ARG A 5 -15.12 -55.90 -38.00
CA ARG A 5 -13.96 -55.54 -38.84
C ARG A 5 -13.33 -54.14 -38.74
N LEU A 6 -12.25 -54.14 -37.97
CA LEU A 6 -10.92 -53.63 -38.34
C LEU A 6 -10.54 -53.93 -39.80
N SER A 7 -9.94 -52.95 -40.48
CA SER A 7 -9.21 -53.13 -41.74
C SER A 7 -8.05 -52.13 -41.86
N SER A 8 -6.83 -52.64 -41.67
CA SER A 8 -5.67 -52.56 -42.57
C SER A 8 -5.19 -51.17 -43.05
N CYS A 9 -4.05 -50.68 -42.57
CA CYS A 9 -2.68 -50.95 -43.06
C CYS A 9 -2.37 -50.32 -44.43
N ARG A 10 -1.42 -49.37 -44.45
CA ARG A 10 -0.37 -49.24 -45.48
C ARG A 10 0.79 -48.37 -44.97
N THR A 11 1.91 -49.05 -44.83
CA THR A 11 3.29 -48.58 -44.72
C THR A 11 3.82 -48.09 -46.08
N THR A 12 4.66 -47.06 -46.08
CA THR A 12 5.68 -46.75 -47.10
C THR A 12 6.83 -46.03 -46.36
N THR A 13 7.91 -46.72 -45.99
CA THR A 13 9.20 -46.92 -46.70
C THR A 13 9.95 -45.62 -47.04
N GLU A 14 11.03 -45.43 -46.27
CA GLU A 14 12.39 -44.93 -46.61
C GLU A 14 12.62 -44.22 -47.96
N THR A 15 13.35 -43.11 -47.93
CA THR A 15 14.53 -42.92 -48.79
C THR A 15 15.50 -41.90 -48.16
N THR A 16 16.74 -42.36 -48.00
CA THR A 16 17.90 -41.68 -47.44
C THR A 16 18.84 -41.27 -48.58
N ALA A 17 19.64 -40.21 -48.33
CA ALA A 17 20.94 -39.86 -48.95
C ALA A 17 20.95 -38.97 -50.23
N PRO A 18 22.09 -38.29 -50.58
CA PRO A 18 23.37 -38.20 -49.88
C PRO A 18 23.96 -36.77 -49.70
N LEU A 19 24.93 -36.73 -48.79
CA LEU A 19 25.94 -35.68 -48.57
C LEU A 19 26.80 -35.41 -49.83
N ARG A 20 27.09 -34.13 -50.11
CA ARG A 20 28.24 -33.71 -50.93
C ARG A 20 29.27 -32.99 -50.07
N ARG A 21 30.49 -33.55 -50.04
CA ARG A 21 31.73 -32.92 -49.58
C ARG A 21 32.22 -31.91 -50.61
N SER A 22 32.75 -30.77 -50.13
CA SER A 22 33.79 -29.99 -50.80
C SER A 22 34.48 -29.13 -49.73
N LEU A 23 35.58 -29.62 -49.15
CA LEU A 23 36.95 -29.18 -49.50
C LEU A 23 37.14 -27.66 -49.32
N TYR A 24 37.61 -27.25 -48.14
CA TYR A 24 38.57 -26.15 -48.04
C TYR A 24 39.66 -26.47 -47.01
N ARG A 25 40.85 -26.01 -47.39
CA ARG A 25 42.19 -26.47 -46.99
C ARG A 25 42.66 -25.76 -45.72
N LYS A 26 43.32 -26.52 -44.84
CA LYS A 26 44.04 -26.05 -43.65
C LYS A 26 45.09 -24.98 -44.01
N GLN A 27 45.17 -23.93 -43.18
CA GLN A 27 46.40 -23.31 -42.72
C GLN A 27 46.08 -22.48 -41.49
N ASN A 28 46.62 -22.84 -40.32
CA ASN A 28 46.84 -21.91 -39.20
C ASN A 28 47.95 -22.50 -38.30
N HIS A 29 49.01 -21.71 -38.12
CA HIS A 29 50.06 -21.88 -37.12
C HIS A 29 49.52 -21.52 -35.72
N PRO A 30 50.14 -22.02 -34.63
CA PRO A 30 49.63 -21.81 -33.28
C PRO A 30 50.10 -20.46 -32.72
N MET A 31 49.15 -19.61 -32.33
CA MET A 31 49.40 -18.51 -31.40
C MET A 31 48.86 -18.96 -30.04
N GLN A 32 49.76 -19.10 -29.08
CA GLN A 32 49.41 -19.28 -27.68
C GLN A 32 48.80 -17.97 -27.17
N GLU A 33 47.51 -17.97 -26.90
CA GLU A 33 46.88 -16.95 -26.07
C GLU A 33 46.46 -17.59 -24.76
N HIS A 34 47.06 -17.06 -23.70
CA HIS A 34 46.75 -17.34 -22.30
C HIS A 34 45.27 -17.03 -22.03
N GLU A 35 44.44 -18.07 -21.86
CA GLU A 35 43.15 -17.94 -21.18
C GLU A 35 43.42 -17.64 -19.71
N GLN A 36 43.31 -16.35 -19.33
CA GLN A 36 43.03 -16.00 -17.94
C GLN A 36 41.54 -16.28 -17.68
N PRO A 37 41.17 -16.96 -16.57
CA PRO A 37 39.77 -17.18 -16.25
C PRO A 37 39.12 -15.83 -15.91
N ILE A 38 38.18 -15.40 -16.75
CA ILE A 38 37.28 -14.29 -16.44
C ILE A 38 36.52 -14.68 -15.16
N PRO A 39 36.51 -13.85 -14.10
CA PRO A 39 35.73 -14.16 -12.91
C PRO A 39 34.27 -14.26 -13.32
N HIS A 40 33.64 -15.40 -13.06
CA HIS A 40 32.19 -15.53 -13.09
C HIS A 40 31.63 -14.61 -12.00
N GLU A 41 31.41 -13.34 -12.34
CA GLU A 41 30.39 -12.54 -11.66
C GLU A 41 29.07 -13.25 -11.88
N GLY A 42 28.66 -13.98 -10.85
CA GLY A 42 27.35 -14.59 -10.76
C GLY A 42 26.30 -13.51 -10.97
N GLN A 43 25.85 -13.39 -12.21
CA GLN A 43 24.58 -12.81 -12.55
C GLN A 43 23.51 -13.65 -11.84
N HIS A 44 23.20 -13.33 -10.58
CA HIS A 44 21.86 -13.55 -10.07
C HIS A 44 20.95 -12.57 -10.80
N ARG A 45 20.65 -12.89 -12.05
CA ARG A 45 19.47 -12.37 -12.73
C ARG A 45 18.30 -13.11 -12.07
N PRO A 46 17.47 -12.47 -11.24
CA PRO A 46 16.35 -13.17 -10.63
C PRO A 46 15.45 -13.66 -11.76
N GLU A 47 15.19 -14.97 -11.79
CA GLU A 47 14.17 -15.55 -12.65
C GLU A 47 12.85 -14.80 -12.41
N VAL A 48 12.42 -14.05 -13.41
CA VAL A 48 11.18 -13.29 -13.39
C VAL A 48 10.02 -14.29 -13.55
N THR A 49 9.35 -14.52 -12.41
CA THR A 49 7.88 -14.56 -12.22
C THR A 49 7.10 -15.81 -12.60
N ASP A 50 6.91 -16.70 -11.61
CA ASP A 50 5.59 -17.34 -11.38
C ASP A 50 5.10 -17.08 -9.94
N ASP A 51 5.20 -15.83 -9.48
CA ASP A 51 4.62 -15.43 -8.19
C ASP A 51 3.08 -15.62 -8.18
N LEU A 52 2.44 -15.61 -9.37
CA LEU A 52 1.01 -15.93 -9.51
C LEU A 52 0.71 -17.38 -9.12
N GLY A 53 1.52 -18.35 -9.56
CA GLY A 53 1.42 -19.75 -9.13
C GLY A 53 1.67 -19.95 -7.64
N ARG A 54 2.46 -19.05 -7.02
CA ARG A 54 2.76 -19.07 -5.58
C ARG A 54 1.72 -18.40 -4.70
N LEU A 55 0.72 -17.72 -5.26
CA LEU A 55 -0.29 -16.97 -4.49
C LEU A 55 -0.93 -17.77 -3.35
N PRO A 56 -1.31 -19.07 -3.50
CA PRO A 56 -1.85 -19.82 -2.38
C PRO A 56 -0.89 -19.92 -1.18
N SER A 57 0.41 -20.10 -1.41
CA SER A 57 1.42 -20.12 -0.35
C SER A 57 1.65 -18.74 0.26
N LEU A 58 1.59 -17.67 -0.56
CA LEU A 58 1.72 -16.30 -0.07
C LEU A 58 0.50 -15.90 0.78
N TRP A 59 -0.70 -16.29 0.37
CA TRP A 59 -1.92 -16.13 1.16
C TRP A 59 -1.91 -16.99 2.41
N ASP A 60 -1.36 -18.20 2.37
CA ASP A 60 -1.13 -18.98 3.59
C ASP A 60 -0.19 -18.21 4.53
N ALA A 61 0.89 -17.61 4.05
CA ALA A 61 1.79 -16.81 4.89
C ALA A 61 1.09 -15.61 5.57
N VAL A 62 0.17 -14.94 4.87
CA VAL A 62 -0.55 -13.75 5.36
C VAL A 62 -1.78 -14.11 6.22
N TYR A 63 -2.67 -14.97 5.74
CA TYR A 63 -3.96 -15.26 6.39
C TYR A 63 -3.92 -16.47 7.29
N GLY A 64 -3.03 -17.42 6.98
CA GLY A 64 -2.82 -18.60 7.78
C GLY A 64 -3.99 -19.54 7.87
N GLU A 65 -4.17 -20.12 9.04
CA GLU A 65 -5.21 -21.11 9.31
C GLU A 65 -6.59 -20.45 9.57
N GLN A 66 -6.77 -19.16 9.24
CA GLN A 66 -8.03 -18.47 9.43
C GLN A 66 -9.05 -18.78 8.34
N HIS A 67 -10.32 -18.62 8.70
CA HIS A 67 -11.45 -18.71 7.80
C HIS A 67 -12.15 -17.35 7.66
N GLY A 68 -12.66 -17.09 6.48
CA GLY A 68 -13.33 -15.84 6.13
C GLY A 68 -13.38 -15.68 4.62
N TYR A 69 -13.40 -14.44 4.15
CA TYR A 69 -13.32 -14.13 2.74
C TYR A 69 -12.04 -13.36 2.43
N LEU A 70 -11.27 -13.89 1.47
CA LEU A 70 -10.22 -13.16 0.79
C LEU A 70 -10.87 -12.08 -0.07
N ALA A 71 -10.61 -10.82 0.25
CA ALA A 71 -11.11 -9.68 -0.50
C ALA A 71 -10.06 -9.20 -1.51
N LEU A 72 -10.43 -9.25 -2.79
CA LEU A 72 -9.61 -8.78 -3.90
C LEU A 72 -10.31 -7.60 -4.59
N LEU A 73 -9.51 -6.67 -5.10
CA LEU A 73 -9.96 -5.55 -5.90
C LEU A 73 -9.16 -5.48 -7.19
N SER A 74 -9.85 -5.30 -8.31
CA SER A 74 -9.25 -4.97 -9.60
C SER A 74 -9.76 -3.63 -10.11
N GLY A 75 -9.02 -3.01 -11.03
CA GLY A 75 -9.52 -1.87 -11.78
C GLY A 75 -8.58 -1.47 -12.91
N LEU A 76 -9.08 -0.65 -13.83
CA LEU A 76 -8.26 -0.06 -14.87
C LEU A 76 -7.62 1.21 -14.35
N ARG A 77 -6.36 1.44 -14.74
CA ARG A 77 -5.66 2.66 -14.38
C ARG A 77 -5.93 3.71 -15.46
N SER A 78 -6.54 4.83 -15.06
CA SER A 78 -6.71 6.03 -15.88
C SER A 78 -6.07 7.20 -15.15
N ASP A 79 -4.91 7.65 -15.64
CA ASP A 79 -4.03 8.61 -14.97
C ASP A 79 -3.76 8.23 -13.50
N ARG A 80 -4.17 9.09 -12.56
CA ARG A 80 -3.99 8.90 -11.12
C ARG A 80 -5.15 8.17 -10.45
N ARG A 81 -6.18 7.76 -11.20
CA ARG A 81 -7.40 7.15 -10.66
C ARG A 81 -7.55 5.71 -11.13
N LEU A 82 -8.13 4.91 -10.26
CA LEU A 82 -8.56 3.56 -10.59
C LEU A 82 -10.03 3.65 -11.02
N THR A 83 -10.35 3.16 -12.20
CA THR A 83 -11.68 3.18 -12.80
C THR A 83 -12.17 1.76 -13.03
N GLU A 84 -13.48 1.62 -13.30
CA GLU A 84 -14.13 0.33 -13.52
C GLU A 84 -13.86 -0.70 -12.43
N THR A 85 -13.73 -0.26 -11.18
CA THR A 85 -13.30 -1.12 -10.08
C THR A 85 -14.24 -2.31 -9.89
N ARG A 86 -13.67 -3.51 -9.68
CA ARG A 86 -14.41 -4.72 -9.34
C ARG A 86 -13.86 -5.25 -8.02
N GLU A 87 -14.74 -5.45 -7.04
CA GLU A 87 -14.39 -6.18 -5.82
C GLU A 87 -14.92 -7.61 -5.91
N ARG A 88 -14.11 -8.57 -5.47
CA ARG A 88 -14.48 -9.99 -5.41
C ARG A 88 -14.03 -10.60 -4.09
N PHE A 89 -14.85 -11.50 -3.57
CA PHE A 89 -14.66 -12.13 -2.28
C PHE A 89 -14.71 -13.65 -2.45
N PHE A 90 -13.69 -14.34 -1.96
CA PHE A 90 -13.56 -15.79 -2.07
C PHE A 90 -13.45 -16.40 -0.68
N PRO A 91 -14.27 -17.42 -0.32
CA PRO A 91 -14.07 -18.18 0.90
C PRO A 91 -12.63 -18.66 1.01
N PHE A 92 -11.96 -18.38 2.12
CA PHE A 92 -10.58 -18.78 2.34
C PHE A 92 -10.50 -19.83 3.48
N PRO A 93 -9.68 -20.89 3.35
CA PRO A 93 -8.87 -21.26 2.17
C PRO A 93 -9.66 -22.01 1.09
N ALA A 94 -10.93 -22.34 1.34
CA ALA A 94 -11.71 -23.29 0.54
C ALA A 94 -11.82 -22.96 -0.95
N ASP A 95 -11.79 -21.68 -1.32
CA ASP A 95 -11.98 -21.19 -2.68
C ASP A 95 -10.77 -20.39 -3.20
N ALA A 96 -9.58 -20.59 -2.59
CA ALA A 96 -8.35 -19.91 -2.99
C ALA A 96 -7.97 -20.21 -4.45
N HIS A 97 -8.28 -21.40 -4.98
CA HIS A 97 -8.01 -21.73 -6.37
C HIS A 97 -8.74 -20.80 -7.34
N ASN A 98 -10.05 -20.59 -7.15
CA ASN A 98 -10.83 -19.67 -7.99
C ASN A 98 -10.39 -18.21 -7.80
N ALA A 99 -9.89 -17.85 -6.63
CA ALA A 99 -9.28 -16.54 -6.41
C ALA A 99 -8.03 -16.33 -7.29
N VAL A 100 -7.16 -17.35 -7.43
CA VAL A 100 -6.00 -17.30 -8.33
C VAL A 100 -6.44 -17.16 -9.79
N GLU A 101 -7.42 -17.95 -10.23
CA GLU A 101 -7.94 -17.87 -11.61
C GLU A 101 -8.52 -16.49 -11.91
N TRP A 102 -9.24 -15.89 -10.94
CA TRP A 102 -9.75 -14.53 -11.08
C TRP A 102 -8.62 -13.50 -11.19
N VAL A 103 -7.56 -13.63 -10.38
CA VAL A 103 -6.37 -12.76 -10.48
C VAL A 103 -5.71 -12.89 -11.86
N ARG A 104 -5.52 -14.13 -12.35
CA ARG A 104 -4.93 -14.40 -13.68
C ARG A 104 -5.73 -13.75 -14.79
N LEU A 105 -7.06 -13.92 -14.76
CA LEU A 105 -7.97 -13.34 -15.73
C LEU A 105 -7.87 -11.81 -15.73
N GLU A 106 -8.03 -11.17 -14.57
CA GLU A 106 -8.04 -9.71 -14.47
C GLU A 106 -6.66 -9.11 -14.82
N ALA A 107 -5.57 -9.76 -14.42
CA ALA A 107 -4.22 -9.35 -14.82
C ALA A 107 -4.01 -9.46 -16.34
N GLY A 108 -4.54 -10.52 -16.98
CA GLY A 108 -4.54 -10.68 -18.45
C GLY A 108 -5.33 -9.60 -19.19
N LEU A 109 -6.29 -8.97 -18.52
CA LEU A 109 -7.05 -7.81 -19.02
C LEU A 109 -6.31 -6.47 -18.78
N GLY A 110 -5.06 -6.49 -18.30
CA GLY A 110 -4.27 -5.29 -18.04
C GLY A 110 -4.78 -4.45 -16.85
N ARG A 111 -5.48 -5.09 -15.91
CA ARG A 111 -6.07 -4.43 -14.73
C ARG A 111 -5.07 -4.48 -13.58
N GLU A 112 -5.09 -3.46 -12.74
CA GLU A 112 -4.33 -3.48 -11.49
C GLU A 112 -5.05 -4.32 -10.45
N LEU A 113 -4.29 -5.09 -9.66
CA LEU A 113 -4.83 -6.00 -8.67
C LEU A 113 -4.33 -5.65 -7.26
N TYR A 114 -5.25 -5.74 -6.31
CA TYR A 114 -5.03 -5.50 -4.89
C TYR A 114 -5.71 -6.59 -4.07
N GLN A 115 -5.15 -6.86 -2.90
CA GLN A 115 -5.70 -7.74 -1.87
C GLN A 115 -5.84 -6.97 -0.55
N CYS A 116 -6.85 -7.32 0.22
CA CYS A 116 -6.98 -6.84 1.58
C CYS A 116 -5.89 -7.47 2.47
N GLY A 117 -5.24 -6.69 3.34
CA GLY A 117 -4.19 -7.16 4.25
C GLY A 117 -4.65 -8.22 5.27
N HIS A 118 -5.96 -8.43 5.42
CA HIS A 118 -6.57 -9.47 6.25
C HIS A 118 -7.86 -10.00 5.63
N LEU A 119 -8.37 -11.13 6.14
CA LEU A 119 -9.69 -11.65 5.73
C LEU A 119 -10.83 -10.80 6.29
N VAL A 120 -11.99 -10.87 5.66
CA VAL A 120 -13.24 -10.29 6.18
C VAL A 120 -14.25 -11.39 6.51
N VAL A 121 -15.10 -11.18 7.52
CA VAL A 121 -16.09 -12.20 7.97
C VAL A 121 -17.33 -12.26 7.08
N ARG A 122 -17.55 -11.23 6.26
CA ARG A 122 -18.63 -11.14 5.26
C ARG A 122 -18.04 -10.66 3.95
N PRO A 123 -18.66 -10.96 2.78
CA PRO A 123 -18.15 -10.58 1.46
C PRO A 123 -18.35 -9.08 1.18
N ARG A 124 -17.79 -8.23 2.04
CA ARG A 124 -17.77 -6.77 1.95
C ARG A 124 -16.56 -6.24 2.70
N ARG A 125 -15.86 -5.28 2.10
CA ARG A 125 -14.62 -4.72 2.63
C ARG A 125 -14.93 -3.49 3.48
N ARG A 126 -15.36 -3.71 4.73
CA ARG A 126 -15.61 -2.67 5.74
C ARG A 126 -14.87 -3.00 7.03
N LYS A 127 -14.47 -1.96 7.76
CA LYS A 127 -13.77 -2.08 9.04
C LYS A 127 -14.53 -2.95 10.06
N GLU A 128 -15.85 -2.83 10.11
CA GLU A 128 -16.74 -3.63 10.97
C GLU A 128 -16.79 -5.13 10.63
N ASP A 129 -16.34 -5.50 9.43
CA ASP A 129 -16.31 -6.89 8.96
C ASP A 129 -14.89 -7.46 8.93
N ALA A 130 -13.91 -6.78 9.52
CA ALA A 130 -12.56 -7.33 9.65
C ALA A 130 -12.59 -8.62 10.48
N ALA A 131 -12.06 -9.71 9.90
CA ALA A 131 -11.75 -10.91 10.67
C ALA A 131 -10.54 -10.65 11.58
N ARG A 132 -10.26 -11.60 12.48
CA ARG A 132 -9.04 -11.54 13.30
C ARG A 132 -7.80 -11.55 12.39
N LEU A 133 -6.79 -10.76 12.76
CA LEU A 133 -5.56 -10.64 11.98
C LEU A 133 -4.58 -11.74 12.38
N SER A 134 -4.23 -12.60 11.43
CA SER A 134 -3.10 -13.54 11.55
C SER A 134 -1.76 -12.89 11.28
N CYS A 135 -1.75 -11.72 10.67
CA CYS A 135 -0.55 -11.05 10.20
C CYS A 135 -0.69 -9.54 10.37
N LEU A 136 0.41 -8.90 10.76
CA LEU A 136 0.55 -7.45 10.71
C LEU A 136 1.16 -7.06 9.37
N TYR A 137 0.88 -5.84 8.90
CA TYR A 137 1.35 -5.37 7.60
C TYR A 137 1.70 -3.88 7.61
N ALA A 138 2.59 -3.49 6.69
CA ALA A 138 2.95 -2.10 6.45
C ALA A 138 3.23 -1.86 4.95
N ASP A 139 2.74 -0.74 4.42
CA ASP A 139 3.10 -0.22 3.08
C ASP A 139 4.19 0.85 3.24
N ILE A 140 5.40 0.51 2.80
CA ILE A 140 6.64 1.21 3.08
C ILE A 140 7.07 1.98 1.83
N ASP A 141 7.03 3.30 1.95
CA ASP A 141 7.28 4.25 0.86
C ASP A 141 8.75 4.39 0.45
N HIS A 142 9.66 4.15 1.39
CA HIS A 142 11.10 4.28 1.24
C HIS A 142 11.82 3.12 1.94
N SER A 143 12.81 2.54 1.26
CA SER A 143 13.47 1.27 1.63
C SER A 143 14.43 1.35 2.82
N ASP A 144 14.29 2.34 3.70
CA ASP A 144 15.03 2.39 4.96
C ASP A 144 14.38 1.39 5.93
N LEU A 145 14.40 0.10 5.57
CA LEU A 145 14.13 -0.98 6.51
C LEU A 145 15.14 -0.80 7.65
N VAL A 146 14.64 -0.31 8.79
CA VAL A 146 15.47 0.05 9.93
C VAL A 146 16.20 -1.20 10.41
N ALA A 147 17.53 -1.20 10.28
CA ALA A 147 18.38 -2.22 10.88
C ALA A 147 18.04 -2.34 12.38
N GLY A 148 17.73 -3.55 12.85
CA GLY A 148 17.30 -3.82 14.23
C GLY A 148 15.80 -4.02 14.45
N MET A 149 14.98 -3.93 13.40
CA MET A 149 13.57 -4.36 13.42
C MET A 149 13.42 -5.87 13.19
N LEU A 150 12.29 -6.45 13.64
CA LEU A 150 11.94 -7.84 13.35
C LEU A 150 11.82 -8.05 11.83
N GLU A 151 12.45 -9.10 11.32
CA GLU A 151 12.42 -9.40 9.88
C GLU A 151 11.00 -9.76 9.41
N PRO A 152 10.52 -9.22 8.28
CA PRO A 152 9.23 -9.61 7.72
C PRO A 152 9.19 -11.11 7.37
N THR A 153 8.06 -11.76 7.67
CA THR A 153 7.78 -13.12 7.19
C THR A 153 7.63 -13.15 5.67
N LEU A 154 7.05 -12.10 5.09
CA LEU A 154 6.94 -11.91 3.65
C LEU A 154 7.25 -10.44 3.33
N LEU A 155 8.17 -10.24 2.39
CA LEU A 155 8.51 -8.93 1.86
C LEU A 155 8.23 -8.89 0.36
N VAL A 156 7.45 -7.90 -0.05
CA VAL A 156 7.02 -7.71 -1.44
C VAL A 156 7.47 -6.34 -1.92
N GLU A 157 8.04 -6.24 -3.11
CA GLU A 157 8.27 -4.97 -3.80
C GLU A 157 7.07 -4.66 -4.69
N SER A 158 6.34 -3.59 -4.36
CA SER A 158 5.14 -3.17 -5.11
C SER A 158 5.48 -2.34 -6.35
N SER A 159 6.65 -1.72 -6.35
CA SER A 159 7.31 -0.99 -7.44
C SER A 159 8.75 -0.67 -6.99
N PRO A 160 9.68 -0.32 -7.90
CA PRO A 160 11.08 -0.08 -7.53
C PRO A 160 11.25 0.80 -6.27
N GLY A 161 11.83 0.22 -5.21
CA GLY A 161 12.09 0.92 -3.94
C GLY A 161 10.89 1.11 -3.00
N ARG A 162 9.71 0.57 -3.32
CA ARG A 162 8.52 0.60 -2.47
C ARG A 162 8.13 -0.80 -2.05
N LEU A 163 7.99 -1.01 -0.73
CA LEU A 163 7.89 -2.32 -0.13
C LEU A 163 6.55 -2.51 0.58
N GLN A 164 6.06 -3.74 0.63
CA GLN A 164 4.96 -4.16 1.49
C GLN A 164 5.49 -5.29 2.35
N ALA A 165 5.47 -5.09 3.66
CA ALA A 165 5.99 -6.05 4.62
C ALA A 165 4.85 -6.70 5.40
N TYR A 166 5.01 -7.99 5.69
CA TYR A 166 4.04 -8.82 6.41
C TYR A 166 4.75 -9.59 7.51
N TRP A 167 4.23 -9.53 8.74
CA TRP A 167 4.73 -10.29 9.89
C TRP A 167 3.68 -11.27 10.38
N ARG A 168 3.90 -12.57 10.17
CA ARG A 168 2.97 -13.62 10.60
C ARG A 168 3.01 -13.76 12.11
N LEU A 169 1.84 -13.83 12.73
CA LEU A 169 1.67 -14.00 14.17
C LEU A 169 1.56 -15.48 14.54
N THR A 170 2.04 -15.85 15.73
CA THR A 170 1.85 -17.20 16.31
C THR A 170 0.40 -17.46 16.70
N ARG A 171 -0.34 -16.39 17.00
CA ARG A 171 -1.78 -16.42 17.29
C ARG A 171 -2.47 -15.20 16.67
N PRO A 172 -3.69 -15.33 16.16
CA PRO A 172 -4.40 -14.19 15.59
C PRO A 172 -4.81 -13.20 16.68
N VAL A 173 -4.87 -11.91 16.34
CA VAL A 173 -5.34 -10.84 17.24
C VAL A 173 -6.68 -10.27 16.80
N SER A 174 -7.40 -9.59 17.70
CA SER A 174 -8.63 -8.90 17.31
C SER A 174 -8.34 -7.77 16.31
N PRO A 175 -9.32 -7.36 15.49
CA PRO A 175 -9.14 -6.25 14.56
C PRO A 175 -8.62 -4.97 15.21
N VAL A 176 -9.14 -4.63 16.40
CA VAL A 176 -8.72 -3.45 17.18
C VAL A 176 -7.23 -3.52 17.54
N VAL A 177 -6.77 -4.66 18.07
CA VAL A 177 -5.36 -4.85 18.44
C VAL A 177 -4.46 -4.89 17.21
N GLY A 178 -4.89 -5.56 16.15
CA GLY A 178 -4.10 -5.65 14.92
C GLY A 178 -3.93 -4.30 14.23
N GLU A 179 -4.99 -3.49 14.15
CA GLU A 179 -4.93 -2.12 13.63
C GLU A 179 -4.00 -1.23 14.46
N GLU A 180 -4.07 -1.33 15.79
CA GLU A 180 -3.16 -0.63 16.69
C GLU A 180 -1.69 -0.98 16.42
N LEU A 181 -1.39 -2.27 16.32
CA LEU A 181 -0.03 -2.73 16.06
C LEU A 181 0.46 -2.34 14.65
N ASN A 182 -0.40 -2.37 13.64
CA ASN A 182 -0.08 -1.87 12.30
C ASN A 182 0.25 -0.37 12.33
N ARG A 183 -0.52 0.42 13.11
CA ARG A 183 -0.26 1.85 13.27
C ARG A 183 1.10 2.12 13.92
N ARG A 184 1.41 1.36 14.97
CA ARG A 184 2.72 1.40 15.65
C ARG A 184 3.87 1.00 14.72
N LEU A 185 3.67 -0.04 13.91
CA LEU A 185 4.62 -0.47 12.89
C LEU A 185 4.85 0.63 11.85
N ALA A 186 3.79 1.21 11.31
CA ALA A 186 3.90 2.26 10.31
C ALA A 186 4.68 3.47 10.83
N GLN A 187 4.46 3.86 12.09
CA GLN A 187 5.24 4.92 12.73
C GLN A 187 6.71 4.55 12.93
N ALA A 188 7.00 3.34 13.42
CA ALA A 188 8.37 2.86 13.62
C ALA A 188 9.16 2.75 12.31
N LEU A 189 8.47 2.45 11.21
CA LEU A 189 9.03 2.30 9.87
C LEU A 189 9.10 3.61 9.08
N HIS A 190 8.61 4.73 9.64
CA HIS A 190 8.38 5.97 8.87
C HIS A 190 7.59 5.73 7.57
N ALA A 191 6.69 4.74 7.59
CA ALA A 191 5.85 4.33 6.49
C ALA A 191 4.68 5.32 6.29
N ASP A 192 3.86 5.10 5.27
CA ASP A 192 2.69 5.94 5.01
C ASP A 192 1.75 5.96 6.25
N PRO A 193 1.47 7.14 6.83
CA PRO A 193 0.60 7.27 7.99
C PRO A 193 -0.87 6.92 7.72
N SER A 194 -1.24 6.57 6.49
CA SER A 194 -2.55 6.05 6.10
C SER A 194 -2.55 4.55 5.76
N GLY A 195 -1.39 3.89 5.76
CA GLY A 195 -1.23 2.51 5.30
C GLY A 195 -1.54 1.41 6.33
N TRP A 196 -2.02 1.76 7.52
CA TRP A 196 -2.20 0.83 8.65
C TRP A 196 -3.67 0.46 8.94
N ASP A 197 -4.61 1.11 8.27
CA ASP A 197 -6.04 0.95 8.53
C ASP A 197 -6.51 -0.49 8.25
N LEU A 198 -7.52 -0.95 9.01
CA LEU A 198 -8.25 -2.15 8.61
C LEU A 198 -8.82 -1.97 7.21
N THR A 199 -8.86 -3.06 6.46
CA THR A 199 -9.27 -3.12 5.05
C THR A 199 -8.32 -2.48 4.04
N GLN A 200 -7.07 -2.23 4.45
CA GLN A 200 -6.01 -1.73 3.59
C GLN A 200 -5.81 -2.63 2.36
N LEU A 201 -5.72 -1.99 1.20
CA LEU A 201 -5.45 -2.64 -0.09
C LEU A 201 -3.96 -2.62 -0.39
N LEU A 202 -3.38 -3.80 -0.55
CA LEU A 202 -1.98 -4.03 -0.87
C LEU A 202 -1.89 -4.73 -2.23
N ARG A 203 -0.83 -4.50 -2.98
CA ARG A 203 -0.62 -5.10 -4.31
C ARG A 203 -0.48 -6.61 -4.24
N VAL A 204 -1.04 -7.30 -5.23
CA VAL A 204 -0.96 -8.75 -5.38
C VAL A 204 0.35 -9.14 -6.08
N PRO A 205 1.20 -9.99 -5.48
CA PRO A 205 2.43 -10.48 -6.12
C PRO A 205 2.17 -11.16 -7.47
N GLY A 206 3.11 -10.99 -8.41
CA GLY A 206 3.00 -11.51 -9.78
C GLY A 206 2.12 -10.68 -10.72
N THR A 207 1.45 -9.63 -10.24
CA THR A 207 0.63 -8.73 -11.07
C THR A 207 1.39 -7.46 -11.47
N ARG A 208 0.90 -6.74 -12.48
CA ARG A 208 1.51 -5.48 -12.94
C ARG A 208 0.93 -4.26 -12.24
N ASN A 209 1.82 -3.32 -11.93
CA ASN A 209 1.47 -2.03 -11.35
C ASN A 209 1.36 -0.96 -12.44
N HIS A 210 0.18 -0.82 -13.03
CA HIS A 210 -0.08 0.12 -14.13
C HIS A 210 -0.09 1.61 -13.72
N LYS A 211 0.14 1.94 -12.44
CA LYS A 211 0.36 3.32 -11.98
C LYS A 211 1.59 3.97 -12.63
N TYR A 212 2.54 3.15 -13.08
CA TYR A 212 3.77 3.59 -13.75
C TYR A 212 3.77 3.19 -15.22
N ALA A 213 4.46 3.96 -16.07
CA ALA A 213 4.48 3.73 -17.51
C ALA A 213 5.12 2.39 -17.88
N GLU A 214 6.17 2.00 -17.16
CA GLU A 214 6.88 0.72 -17.31
C GLU A 214 6.11 -0.48 -16.75
N ALA A 215 4.98 -0.24 -16.06
CA ALA A 215 4.09 -1.24 -15.46
C ALA A 215 4.88 -2.36 -14.75
N PRO A 216 5.69 -2.03 -13.72
CA PRO A 216 6.56 -3.00 -13.08
C PRO A 216 5.75 -4.14 -12.46
N VAL A 217 6.32 -5.34 -12.47
CA VAL A 217 5.71 -6.49 -11.81
C VAL A 217 5.92 -6.38 -10.31
N VAL A 218 4.89 -6.67 -9.53
CA VAL A 218 4.94 -6.78 -8.07
C VAL A 218 5.68 -8.06 -7.72
N ARG A 219 6.81 -7.99 -7.02
CA ARG A 219 7.72 -9.13 -6.82
C ARG A 219 7.80 -9.53 -5.35
N VAL A 220 7.84 -10.82 -5.07
CA VAL A 220 8.27 -11.31 -3.75
C VAL A 220 9.79 -11.16 -3.63
N LEU A 221 10.27 -10.40 -2.64
CA LEU A 221 11.70 -10.26 -2.35
C LEU A 221 12.20 -11.34 -1.40
N SER A 222 11.42 -11.65 -0.36
CA SER A 222 11.74 -12.71 0.59
C SER A 222 10.48 -13.32 1.19
N GLN A 223 10.56 -14.59 1.55
CA GLN A 223 9.52 -15.33 2.26
C GLN A 223 10.21 -16.29 3.24
N SER A 224 9.79 -16.27 4.51
CA SER A 224 10.28 -17.17 5.54
C SER A 224 9.11 -17.85 6.27
N SER A 225 9.40 -18.79 7.14
CA SER A 225 8.42 -19.41 8.04
C SER A 225 8.36 -18.72 9.40
N ALA A 226 9.04 -17.57 9.58
CA ALA A 226 9.10 -16.86 10.85
C ALA A 226 7.71 -16.46 11.33
N ARG A 227 7.41 -16.74 12.60
CA ARG A 227 6.18 -16.36 13.29
C ARG A 227 6.52 -15.65 14.59
N TYR A 228 5.74 -14.64 14.93
CA TYR A 228 6.02 -13.76 16.06
C TYR A 228 4.87 -13.76 17.06
N ASP A 229 5.15 -13.82 18.36
CA ASP A 229 4.10 -13.56 19.34
C ASP A 229 3.68 -12.08 19.23
N PRO A 230 2.38 -11.76 19.18
CA PRO A 230 1.91 -10.39 19.09
C PRO A 230 2.48 -9.47 20.19
N ASN A 231 2.79 -10.02 21.36
CA ASN A 231 3.34 -9.27 22.49
C ASN A 231 4.77 -8.77 22.22
N VAL A 232 5.54 -9.43 21.35
CA VAL A 232 6.87 -8.96 20.95
C VAL A 232 6.76 -7.57 20.30
N PHE A 233 5.80 -7.38 19.40
CA PHE A 233 5.52 -6.07 18.81
C PHE A 233 5.04 -5.04 19.85
N ALA A 234 4.25 -5.47 20.83
CA ALA A 234 3.78 -4.57 21.88
C ALA A 234 4.92 -4.04 22.78
N VAL A 235 6.01 -4.81 22.93
CA VAL A 235 7.20 -4.43 23.70
C VAL A 235 8.20 -3.62 22.87
N HIS A 236 8.45 -4.02 21.62
CA HIS A 236 9.51 -3.44 20.79
C HIS A 236 9.07 -2.20 19.98
N LEU A 237 7.78 -2.04 19.73
CA LEU A 237 7.30 -0.86 19.00
C LEU A 237 7.09 0.31 19.95
N PRO A 238 7.27 1.56 19.49
CA PRO A 238 6.89 2.73 20.29
C PRO A 238 5.41 2.61 20.70
N GLN A 239 5.12 2.95 21.96
CA GLN A 239 3.73 3.14 22.39
C GLN A 239 3.19 4.32 21.60
N VAL A 240 2.23 4.07 20.70
CA VAL A 240 1.48 5.18 20.14
C VAL A 240 0.58 5.65 21.27
N SER A 241 0.79 6.86 21.76
CA SER A 241 -0.11 7.43 22.76
C SER A 241 -1.52 7.44 22.17
N ASP A 242 -2.45 6.67 22.77
CA ASP A 242 -3.86 6.71 22.45
C ASP A 242 -4.40 8.11 22.72
N ARG A 243 -4.40 8.93 21.68
CA ARG A 243 -5.08 10.23 21.69
C ARG A 243 -6.50 10.14 21.16
N GLN A 244 -7.12 8.95 21.10
CA GLN A 244 -8.52 8.79 20.68
C GLN A 244 -9.22 7.59 21.32
N ALA A 245 -9.63 7.73 22.59
CA ALA A 245 -10.85 7.12 23.13
C ALA A 245 -11.21 7.76 24.48
N ALA A 246 -11.71 9.00 24.47
CA ALA A 246 -12.50 9.49 25.60
C ALA A 246 -13.97 9.10 25.37
N PRO A 247 -14.71 8.67 26.41
CA PRO A 247 -16.11 8.26 26.27
C PRO A 247 -16.93 9.43 25.74
N ARG A 248 -17.67 9.20 24.64
CA ARG A 248 -18.62 10.16 24.09
C ARG A 248 -19.77 10.31 25.07
N SER A 249 -19.82 11.42 25.80
CA SER A 249 -21.05 11.83 26.48
C SER A 249 -22.11 12.17 25.42
N PRO A 250 -23.38 11.79 25.60
CA PRO A 250 -24.43 12.16 24.66
C PRO A 250 -24.81 13.62 24.93
N ARG A 251 -24.46 14.53 24.03
CA ARG A 251 -25.07 15.87 24.00
C ARG A 251 -25.66 16.14 22.62
N ARG A 252 -26.98 15.93 22.59
CA ARG A 252 -28.03 16.66 21.88
C ARG A 252 -27.52 17.68 20.85
N ALA A 253 -27.82 17.43 19.58
CA ALA A 253 -27.79 18.42 18.53
C ALA A 253 -28.66 19.61 18.93
N LEU A 254 -28.03 20.75 19.14
CA LEU A 254 -28.66 22.06 19.10
C LEU A 254 -27.89 22.83 18.03
N GLU A 255 -28.51 22.97 16.87
CA GLU A 255 -28.08 23.91 15.83
C GLU A 255 -28.05 25.32 16.44
N LEU A 256 -26.92 26.01 16.28
CA LEU A 256 -26.80 27.44 16.55
C LEU A 256 -26.15 28.13 15.34
N PRO A 257 -26.56 29.37 15.02
CA PRO A 257 -26.22 30.06 13.77
C PRO A 257 -24.77 30.58 13.74
N PRO A 258 -24.19 30.82 12.55
CA PRO A 258 -22.81 31.30 12.42
C PRO A 258 -22.69 32.76 12.89
N THR A 259 -21.78 33.03 13.83
CA THR A 259 -21.37 34.38 14.26
C THR A 259 -20.15 34.88 13.45
N PRO A 260 -19.92 36.21 13.36
CA PRO A 260 -19.13 36.80 12.28
C PRO A 260 -17.61 36.54 12.39
N ALA A 261 -16.98 36.47 11.22
CA ALA A 261 -15.57 36.15 11.04
C ALA A 261 -14.64 37.12 11.79
N THR A 262 -13.87 36.59 12.74
CA THR A 262 -12.68 37.23 13.28
C THR A 262 -11.69 37.58 12.15
N ALA A 263 -11.26 38.84 12.11
CA ALA A 263 -10.30 39.33 11.12
C ALA A 263 -8.95 38.57 11.24
N PRO A 264 -8.26 38.28 10.12
CA PRO A 264 -7.01 37.52 10.16
C PRO A 264 -5.92 38.31 10.91
N PRO A 265 -5.06 37.62 11.69
CA PRO A 265 -4.03 38.26 12.52
C PRO A 265 -2.83 38.80 11.72
N VAL A 266 -2.84 38.63 10.39
CA VAL A 266 -1.83 39.14 9.45
C VAL A 266 -2.53 39.63 8.19
N GLN A 267 -1.91 40.57 7.48
CA GLN A 267 -2.43 41.06 6.20
C GLN A 267 -2.40 39.93 5.17
N LEU A 268 -3.58 39.51 4.70
CA LEU A 268 -3.74 38.45 3.70
C LEU A 268 -4.13 39.06 2.35
N SER A 269 -3.66 38.45 1.26
CA SER A 269 -4.17 38.75 -0.08
C SER A 269 -5.64 38.33 -0.20
N ARG A 270 -6.40 38.92 -1.14
CA ARG A 270 -7.82 38.54 -1.37
C ARG A 270 -8.03 37.02 -1.50
N PRO A 271 -7.20 36.26 -2.27
CA PRO A 271 -7.33 34.79 -2.32
C PRO A 271 -7.06 34.10 -0.97
N ALA A 272 -6.07 34.56 -0.21
CA ALA A 272 -5.76 34.01 1.10
C ALA A 272 -6.86 34.32 2.13
N GLN A 273 -7.56 35.44 1.96
CA GLN A 273 -8.69 35.83 2.81
C GLN A 273 -9.91 34.92 2.60
N ALA A 274 -10.17 34.47 1.36
CA ALA A 274 -11.22 33.48 1.09
C ALA A 274 -10.93 32.12 1.76
N VAL A 275 -9.66 31.70 1.80
CA VAL A 275 -9.22 30.50 2.54
C VAL A 275 -9.40 30.69 4.04
N TRP A 276 -9.02 31.85 4.59
CA TRP A 276 -9.22 32.19 6.01
C TRP A 276 -10.70 32.17 6.41
N ASN A 277 -11.57 32.74 5.57
CA ASN A 277 -13.00 32.80 5.82
C ASN A 277 -13.69 31.43 5.75
N GLY A 278 -13.03 30.39 5.23
CA GLY A 278 -13.61 29.05 5.03
C GLY A 278 -14.45 28.94 3.76
N GLU A 279 -14.41 29.94 2.88
CA GLU A 279 -15.13 29.99 1.60
C GLU A 279 -14.47 29.09 0.54
N ASP A 280 -13.17 28.83 0.68
CA ASP A 280 -12.38 27.89 -0.13
C ASP A 280 -11.88 26.70 0.70
N ALA A 281 -12.82 26.03 1.38
CA ALA A 281 -12.55 24.80 2.13
C ALA A 281 -12.32 23.60 1.19
N LYS A 282 -11.50 22.64 1.60
CA LYS A 282 -11.33 21.39 0.87
C LYS A 282 -12.47 20.43 1.16
N TYR A 283 -12.96 19.76 0.12
CA TYR A 283 -14.03 18.77 0.23
C TYR A 283 -13.47 17.36 -0.03
N ALA A 284 -13.89 16.41 0.79
CA ALA A 284 -13.68 14.99 0.57
C ALA A 284 -14.60 14.48 -0.55
N ALA A 285 -14.35 13.26 -1.04
CA ALA A 285 -15.08 12.65 -2.15
C ALA A 285 -16.62 12.57 -1.95
N ALA A 286 -17.09 12.70 -0.71
CA ALA A 286 -18.51 12.71 -0.34
C ALA A 286 -19.14 14.11 -0.25
N GLY A 287 -18.45 15.18 -0.69
CA GLY A 287 -18.94 16.56 -0.57
C GLY A 287 -18.89 17.14 0.86
N LEU A 288 -18.37 16.37 1.83
CA LEU A 288 -18.14 16.81 3.20
C LEU A 288 -16.80 17.57 3.29
N VAL A 289 -16.77 18.65 4.07
CA VAL A 289 -15.53 19.42 4.29
C VAL A 289 -14.48 18.53 4.95
N ASP A 290 -13.33 18.39 4.29
CA ASP A 290 -12.12 17.83 4.89
C ASP A 290 -11.50 18.88 5.80
N ARG A 291 -11.97 18.87 7.05
CA ARG A 291 -11.58 19.84 8.08
C ARG A 291 -10.08 19.86 8.33
N SER A 292 -9.41 18.70 8.30
CA SER A 292 -7.96 18.59 8.44
C SER A 292 -7.20 19.21 7.28
N ALA A 293 -7.60 18.90 6.04
CA ALA A 293 -6.95 19.47 4.86
C ALA A 293 -7.26 20.97 4.68
N SER A 294 -8.39 21.44 5.20
CA SER A 294 -8.79 22.85 5.20
C SER A 294 -8.00 23.65 6.25
N LEU A 295 -7.84 23.14 7.48
CA LEU A 295 -6.95 23.74 8.49
C LEU A 295 -5.49 23.79 8.02
N LEU A 296 -5.01 22.76 7.32
CA LEU A 296 -3.69 22.76 6.70
C LEU A 296 -3.56 23.86 5.63
N ARG A 297 -4.62 24.15 4.86
CA ARG A 297 -4.62 25.22 3.86
C ARG A 297 -4.58 26.59 4.52
N ILE A 298 -5.32 26.77 5.62
CA ILE A 298 -5.27 27.99 6.45
C ILE A 298 -3.86 28.19 7.03
N ALA A 299 -3.24 27.13 7.55
CA ALA A 299 -1.88 27.19 8.10
C ALA A 299 -0.85 27.65 7.05
N ARG A 300 -0.99 27.19 5.79
CA ARG A 300 -0.11 27.58 4.68
C ARG A 300 -0.24 29.06 4.33
N VAL A 301 -1.45 29.58 4.20
CA VAL A 301 -1.64 30.99 3.83
C VAL A 301 -1.13 31.94 4.92
N LEU A 302 -1.28 31.57 6.20
CA LEU A 302 -0.73 32.35 7.32
C LEU A 302 0.80 32.28 7.35
N TYR A 303 1.39 31.11 7.10
CA TYR A 303 2.84 30.94 7.04
C TYR A 303 3.47 31.69 5.87
N GLU A 304 2.84 31.65 4.69
CA GLU A 304 3.27 32.40 3.49
C GLU A 304 3.15 33.92 3.69
N ALA A 305 2.21 34.37 4.52
CA ALA A 305 2.08 35.76 4.94
C ALA A 305 3.11 36.20 6.01
N GLY A 306 4.03 35.31 6.39
CA GLY A 306 5.12 35.63 7.32
C GLY A 306 4.73 35.56 8.80
N MET A 307 3.64 34.88 9.14
CA MET A 307 3.25 34.70 10.54
C MET A 307 4.17 33.69 11.24
N GLU A 308 4.55 33.99 12.48
CA GLU A 308 5.38 33.08 13.29
C GLU A 308 4.63 31.78 13.63
N PRO A 309 5.30 30.61 13.62
CA PRO A 309 4.68 29.30 13.85
C PRO A 309 3.79 29.21 15.09
N ALA A 310 4.21 29.79 16.21
CA ALA A 310 3.44 29.81 17.44
C ALA A 310 2.13 30.60 17.31
N GLY A 311 2.13 31.70 16.54
CA GLY A 311 0.95 32.49 16.25
C GLY A 311 -0.03 31.77 15.33
N ILE A 312 0.49 30.97 14.39
CA ILE A 312 -0.35 30.15 13.49
C ILE A 312 -1.10 29.08 14.29
N VAL A 313 -0.46 28.46 15.29
CA VAL A 313 -1.12 27.48 16.18
C VAL A 313 -2.35 28.08 16.87
N THR A 314 -2.21 29.29 17.44
CA THR A 314 -3.32 30.00 18.09
C THR A 314 -4.42 30.35 17.08
N ALA A 315 -4.04 30.88 15.91
CA ALA A 315 -5.00 31.24 14.88
C ALA A 315 -5.79 30.03 14.35
N LEU A 316 -5.16 28.85 14.22
CA LEU A 316 -5.85 27.62 13.83
C LEU A 316 -6.83 27.14 14.90
N ALA A 317 -6.46 27.24 16.18
CA ALA A 317 -7.31 26.84 17.29
C ALA A 317 -8.59 27.69 17.38
N GLU A 318 -8.44 29.00 17.23
CA GLU A 318 -9.58 29.92 17.17
C GLU A 318 -10.43 29.64 15.93
N ARG A 319 -9.80 29.44 14.76
CA ARG A 319 -10.53 29.28 13.50
C ARG A 319 -11.28 27.96 13.40
N ASP A 320 -10.73 26.86 13.93
CA ASP A 320 -11.43 25.57 14.00
C ASP A 320 -12.72 25.64 14.83
N ALA A 321 -12.72 26.48 15.88
CA ALA A 321 -13.91 26.77 16.67
C ALA A 321 -14.87 27.73 15.95
N THR A 322 -14.38 28.85 15.41
CA THR A 322 -15.22 29.88 14.77
C THR A 322 -15.91 29.37 13.51
N LEU A 323 -15.28 28.48 12.74
CA LEU A 323 -15.88 27.89 11.53
C LEU A 323 -16.84 26.73 11.82
N GLY A 324 -17.04 26.37 13.10
CA GLY A 324 -17.87 25.22 13.49
C GLY A 324 -17.33 23.88 12.99
N TRP A 325 -16.04 23.82 12.60
CA TRP A 325 -15.43 22.58 12.13
C TRP A 325 -15.15 21.63 13.29
N GLU A 326 -14.77 22.19 14.44
CA GLU A 326 -14.53 21.47 15.70
C GLU A 326 -13.73 20.19 15.50
N LYS A 327 -12.72 20.24 14.61
CA LYS A 327 -11.90 19.08 14.28
C LYS A 327 -11.02 18.69 15.47
N TYR A 328 -10.45 19.69 16.13
CA TYR A 328 -9.63 19.54 17.31
C TYR A 328 -10.07 20.40 18.50
N THR A 329 -10.96 21.38 18.31
CA THR A 329 -11.58 22.17 19.40
C THR A 329 -12.08 21.29 20.54
N GLY A 330 -11.73 21.65 21.77
CA GLY A 330 -12.14 20.93 22.98
C GLY A 330 -11.38 19.63 23.28
N ARG A 331 -10.44 19.21 22.43
CA ARG A 331 -9.61 18.02 22.70
C ARG A 331 -8.43 18.37 23.63
N ARG A 332 -8.05 17.41 24.49
CA ARG A 332 -6.85 17.53 25.35
C ARG A 332 -5.56 17.66 24.56
N ASP A 333 -5.55 17.22 23.30
CA ASP A 333 -4.40 17.25 22.40
C ASP A 333 -4.45 18.35 21.34
N ALA A 334 -5.44 19.25 21.39
CA ALA A 334 -5.67 20.24 20.35
C ALA A 334 -4.42 21.04 19.99
N ALA A 335 -3.72 21.59 20.98
CA ALA A 335 -2.50 22.38 20.79
C ALA A 335 -1.41 21.61 20.01
N ALA A 336 -1.22 20.33 20.32
CA ALA A 336 -0.24 19.50 19.66
C ALA A 336 -0.64 19.12 18.22
N GLN A 337 -1.94 18.98 17.94
CA GLN A 337 -2.43 18.73 16.58
C GLN A 337 -2.24 19.96 15.69
N TYR A 338 -2.55 21.15 16.19
CA TYR A 338 -2.26 22.40 15.48
C TYR A 338 -0.76 22.60 15.27
N GLN A 339 0.06 22.29 16.28
CA GLN A 339 1.51 22.34 16.17
C GLN A 339 2.05 21.37 15.10
N ALA A 340 1.52 20.15 15.00
CA ALA A 340 1.90 19.20 13.96
C ALA A 340 1.56 19.70 12.54
N ILE A 341 0.40 20.36 12.38
CA ILE A 341 0.03 21.01 11.10
C ILE A 341 1.05 22.09 10.73
N VAL A 342 1.44 22.93 11.68
CA VAL A 342 2.42 24.00 11.44
C VAL A 342 3.81 23.44 11.12
N GLN A 343 4.28 22.42 11.85
CA GLN A 343 5.55 21.73 11.58
C GLN A 343 5.58 21.12 10.18
N PHE A 344 4.47 20.53 9.73
CA PHE A 344 4.35 19.99 8.38
C PHE A 344 4.49 21.08 7.30
N VAL A 345 3.89 22.27 7.53
CA VAL A 345 4.03 23.43 6.64
C VAL A 345 5.48 23.94 6.62
N GLU A 346 6.11 24.09 7.79
CA GLU A 346 7.51 24.50 7.91
C GLU A 346 8.46 23.56 7.16
N HIS A 347 8.29 22.25 7.33
CA HIS A 347 9.13 21.26 6.67
C HIS A 347 8.95 21.31 5.14
N GLY A 348 7.71 21.48 4.67
CA GLY A 348 7.40 21.67 3.25
C GLY A 348 7.99 22.95 2.64
N ALA A 349 8.08 24.03 3.43
CA ALA A 349 8.69 25.29 2.98
C ALA A 349 10.23 25.20 2.91
N ARG A 350 10.86 24.57 3.91
CA ARG A 350 12.32 24.35 3.96
C ARG A 350 12.81 23.47 2.82
N THR A 351 12.06 22.43 2.46
CA THR A 351 12.38 21.54 1.33
C THR A 351 12.25 22.23 -0.04
N ARG A 352 11.33 23.19 -0.19
CA ARG A 352 11.21 24.00 -1.42
C ARG A 352 12.32 25.02 -1.59
N ARG A 353 12.76 25.67 -0.50
CA ARG A 353 13.89 26.62 -0.52
C ARG A 353 15.25 25.98 -0.79
N ARG A 354 15.42 24.67 -0.53
CA ARG A 354 16.65 23.92 -0.85
C ARG A 354 16.73 23.46 -2.32
N ARG A 355 15.63 23.58 -3.07
CA ARG A 355 15.52 23.17 -4.48
C ARG A 355 15.51 24.35 -5.44
N GLN A 356 15.52 25.57 -4.91
CA GLN A 356 15.76 26.82 -5.62
C GLN A 356 17.18 27.27 -5.30
#